data_AF-A0A928YQN1-F1
#
_entry.id   AF-A0A928YQN1-F1
#
_cell.length_a   1.000
_cell.length_b   1.000
_cell.length_c   1.000
_cell.angle_alpha   90.00
_cell.angle_beta   90.00
_cell.angle_gamma   90.00
#
_symmetry.space_group_name_H-M   'P 1'
#
loop_
_entity.id
_entity.type
_entity.pdbx_description
1 polymer ?
#
loop_
_entity_poly.entity_id
_entity_poly.type
_entity_poly.pdbx_seq_one_letter_code
_entity_poly.pdbx_strand_id
1 'polypeptide(L)'
;MFDINAENTEELGLYFKRGSLFSELLKLPKPKPRFFNEWATENGKDYDTTSPTVYEAITYSPTCYLVADSVEDLLSKRSAIIQILSAPSGFTFGVKLFGREYHLRYLDSPSFRNLTPIATTNGKQYCEFALNLENNFQPTNVDAIWIAEGGAEITTESGDNIWVTIKRVQY
;
A
#
# COMPACT_ATOMS: atom_id res chain seq x y z
N MET A 1 -11.25 4.24 -4.00
CA MET A 1 -10.40 5.03 -4.89
C MET A 1 -9.01 5.09 -4.28
N PHE A 2 -7.99 4.79 -5.09
CA PHE A 2 -6.60 4.72 -4.67
C PHE A 2 -5.76 5.58 -5.61
N ASP A 3 -4.74 6.23 -5.08
CA ASP A 3 -3.89 7.14 -5.82
C ASP A 3 -2.42 6.73 -5.68
N ILE A 4 -1.64 6.93 -6.74
CA ILE A 4 -0.19 6.81 -6.74
C ILE A 4 0.39 8.17 -7.12
N ASN A 5 1.18 8.79 -6.24
CA ASN A 5 1.72 10.14 -6.46
C ASN A 5 0.64 11.18 -6.85
N ALA A 6 -0.54 11.10 -6.24
CA ALA A 6 -1.73 11.89 -6.53
C ALA A 6 -2.42 11.63 -7.89
N GLU A 7 -1.94 10.67 -8.69
CA GLU A 7 -2.63 10.18 -9.88
C GLU A 7 -3.56 9.01 -9.54
N ASN A 8 -4.76 8.98 -10.12
CA ASN A 8 -5.71 7.92 -9.88
C ASN A 8 -5.22 6.60 -10.49
N THR A 9 -5.18 5.54 -9.68
CA THR A 9 -4.78 4.20 -10.14
C THR A 9 -5.69 3.62 -11.23
N GLU A 10 -6.96 4.00 -11.27
CA GLU A 10 -7.92 3.54 -12.28
C GLU A 10 -7.59 4.08 -13.68
N GLU A 11 -7.02 5.29 -13.78
CA GLU A 11 -6.57 5.89 -15.04
C GLU A 11 -5.35 5.14 -15.61
N LEU A 12 -4.50 4.63 -14.71
CA LEU A 12 -3.39 3.73 -15.06
C LEU A 12 -3.85 2.30 -15.39
N GLY A 13 -5.17 2.03 -15.30
CA GLY A 13 -5.74 0.69 -15.45
C GLY A 13 -5.34 -0.27 -14.34
N LEU A 14 -4.86 0.24 -13.20
CA LEU A 14 -4.42 -0.54 -12.06
C LEU A 14 -5.56 -0.65 -11.04
N TYR A 15 -6.00 -1.88 -10.81
CA TYR A 15 -7.05 -2.19 -9.86
C TYR A 15 -6.52 -3.13 -8.79
N PHE A 16 -7.04 -3.01 -7.57
CA PHE A 16 -6.65 -3.89 -6.47
C PHE A 16 -7.73 -4.95 -6.22
N LYS A 17 -7.29 -6.19 -6.01
CA LYS A 17 -8.20 -7.28 -5.65
C LYS A 17 -8.88 -6.95 -4.33
N ARG A 18 -10.21 -7.08 -4.31
CA ARG A 18 -11.03 -6.78 -3.12
C ARG A 18 -10.52 -7.59 -1.92
N GLY A 19 -10.35 -6.90 -0.79
CA GLY A 19 -9.87 -7.50 0.45
C GLY A 19 -8.34 -7.62 0.55
N SER A 20 -7.64 -7.95 -0.55
CA SER A 20 -6.17 -8.14 -0.55
C SER A 20 -5.44 -6.87 -0.13
N LEU A 21 -5.78 -5.71 -0.70
CA LEU A 21 -5.11 -4.47 -0.33
C LEU A 21 -5.35 -4.11 1.15
N PHE A 22 -6.58 -4.27 1.64
CA PHE A 22 -6.94 -3.92 3.01
C PHE A 22 -6.26 -4.84 4.03
N SER A 23 -6.22 -6.15 3.77
CA SER A 23 -5.54 -7.10 4.64
C SER A 23 -4.03 -6.82 4.71
N GLU A 24 -3.44 -6.34 3.62
CA GLU A 24 -2.03 -6.01 3.56
C GLU A 24 -1.72 -4.68 4.26
N LEU A 25 -2.46 -3.61 3.95
CA LEU A 25 -2.19 -2.27 4.51
C LEU A 25 -2.48 -2.14 6.01
N LEU A 26 -3.33 -3.01 6.56
CA LEU A 26 -3.64 -3.07 7.98
C LEU A 26 -2.78 -4.09 8.74
N LYS A 27 -1.74 -4.65 8.11
CA LYS A 27 -0.78 -5.52 8.79
C LYS A 27 -0.12 -4.78 9.95
N LEU A 28 -0.05 -5.46 11.09
CA LEU A 28 0.69 -4.99 12.24
C LEU A 28 2.20 -5.22 12.01
N PRO A 29 3.06 -4.28 12.44
CA PRO A 29 4.49 -4.47 12.37
C PRO A 29 4.92 -5.64 13.24
N LYS A 30 5.77 -6.51 12.68
CA LYS A 30 6.33 -7.65 13.41
C LYS A 30 7.53 -7.18 14.25
N PRO A 31 7.60 -7.50 15.55
CA PRO A 31 8.77 -7.17 16.36
C PRO A 31 9.97 -8.00 15.89
N LYS A 32 11.15 -7.37 15.85
CA LYS A 32 12.40 -8.06 15.59
C LYS A 32 12.67 -9.10 16.69
N PRO A 33 13.29 -10.24 16.38
CA PRO A 33 13.68 -11.22 17.39
C PRO A 33 14.51 -10.55 18.49
N ARG A 34 14.07 -10.70 19.74
CA ARG A 34 14.85 -10.24 20.89
C ARG A 34 16.00 -11.22 21.12
N PHE A 35 17.11 -10.69 21.61
CA PHE A 35 18.21 -11.53 22.08
C PHE A 35 17.70 -12.41 23.23
N PHE A 36 18.10 -13.67 23.23
CA PHE A 36 17.80 -14.59 24.32
C PHE A 36 18.99 -15.52 24.58
N ASN A 37 19.11 -15.96 25.82
CA ASN A 37 20.02 -17.02 26.22
C ASN A 37 19.25 -18.33 26.38
N GLU A 38 19.88 -19.43 25.97
CA GLU A 38 19.42 -20.79 26.27
C GLU A 38 20.45 -21.42 27.22
N TRP A 39 20.05 -21.62 28.47
CA TRP A 39 20.90 -22.22 29.49
C TRP A 39 20.73 -23.73 29.47
N ALA A 40 21.83 -24.49 29.38
CA ALA A 40 21.79 -25.95 29.21
C ALA A 40 21.08 -26.71 30.36
N THR A 41 20.96 -26.08 31.52
CA THR A 41 20.34 -26.67 32.73
C THR A 41 18.87 -26.29 32.91
N GLU A 42 18.34 -25.38 32.10
CA GLU A 42 16.99 -24.85 32.25
C GLU A 42 16.13 -25.15 31.02
N ASN A 43 14.82 -25.26 31.26
CA ASN A 43 13.85 -25.41 30.18
C ASN A 43 13.27 -24.03 29.86
N GLY A 44 13.79 -23.37 28.83
CA GLY A 44 13.23 -22.10 28.37
C GLY A 44 14.24 -21.21 27.68
N LYS A 45 13.76 -20.04 27.26
CA LYS A 45 14.55 -18.96 26.69
C LYS A 45 14.48 -17.77 27.62
N ASP A 46 15.63 -17.28 28.04
CA ASP A 46 15.77 -16.07 28.85
C ASP A 46 15.94 -14.87 27.91
N TYR A 47 14.86 -14.12 27.70
CA TYR A 47 14.81 -13.00 26.76
C TYR A 47 15.28 -11.70 27.43
N ASP A 48 16.06 -10.89 26.71
CA ASP A 48 16.38 -9.54 27.15
C ASP A 48 15.09 -8.74 27.39
N THR A 49 14.90 -8.19 28.59
CA THR A 49 13.75 -7.34 28.95
C THR A 49 14.07 -5.85 28.91
N THR A 50 15.32 -5.46 28.77
CA THR A 50 15.80 -4.08 28.94
C THR A 50 15.75 -3.29 27.65
N SER A 51 16.13 -3.89 26.52
CA SER A 51 16.18 -3.17 25.25
C SER A 51 14.78 -2.82 24.72
N PRO A 52 14.60 -1.65 24.08
CA PRO A 52 13.32 -1.26 23.48
C PRO A 52 12.91 -2.23 22.36
N THR A 53 11.60 -2.41 22.18
CA THR A 53 11.08 -3.24 21.09
C THR A 53 11.26 -2.51 19.76
N VAL A 54 12.08 -3.09 18.87
CA VAL A 54 12.29 -2.60 17.51
C VAL A 54 11.47 -3.47 16.55
N TYR A 55 10.87 -2.86 15.54
CA TYR A 55 10.02 -3.56 14.57
C TYR A 55 10.74 -3.79 13.23
N GLU A 56 10.36 -4.86 12.54
CA GLU A 56 10.74 -5.15 11.16
C GLU A 56 10.03 -4.18 10.21
N ALA A 57 10.61 -3.99 9.01
CA ALA A 57 9.94 -3.26 7.94
C ALA A 57 8.67 -3.98 7.52
N ILE A 58 7.57 -3.24 7.39
CA ILE A 58 6.33 -3.84 6.92
C ILE A 58 6.46 -4.03 5.41
N THR A 59 6.34 -5.27 4.98
CA THR A 59 6.21 -5.65 3.58
C THR A 59 4.74 -5.92 3.25
N TYR A 60 4.31 -5.43 2.10
CA TYR A 60 2.97 -5.59 1.57
C TYR A 60 3.05 -6.38 0.28
N SER A 61 2.11 -7.29 0.05
CA SER A 61 1.97 -8.04 -1.21
C SER A 61 0.53 -8.01 -1.72
N PRO A 62 -0.05 -6.83 -2.00
CA PRO A 62 -1.39 -6.76 -2.59
C PRO A 62 -1.44 -7.43 -3.96
N THR A 63 -2.50 -8.18 -4.20
CA THR A 63 -2.85 -8.70 -5.53
C THR A 63 -3.57 -7.61 -6.34
N CYS A 64 -3.12 -7.41 -7.56
CA CYS A 64 -3.52 -6.32 -8.44
C CYS A 64 -3.95 -6.88 -9.81
N TYR A 65 -4.76 -6.10 -10.53
CA TYR A 65 -5.15 -6.32 -11.91
C TYR A 65 -4.69 -5.13 -12.75
N LEU A 66 -4.01 -5.40 -13.85
CA LEU A 66 -3.82 -4.42 -14.93
C LEU A 66 -4.86 -4.68 -15.99
N VAL A 67 -5.71 -3.70 -16.28
CA VAL A 67 -6.79 -3.78 -17.28
C VAL A 67 -6.51 -2.83 -18.44
N ALA A 68 -6.57 -3.37 -19.65
CA ALA A 68 -6.31 -2.65 -20.89
C ALA A 68 -7.30 -3.03 -21.98
N ASP A 69 -7.49 -2.12 -22.94
CA ASP A 69 -8.42 -2.34 -24.06
C ASP A 69 -7.73 -3.00 -25.27
N SER A 70 -6.39 -3.00 -25.30
CA SER A 70 -5.58 -3.65 -26.33
C SER A 70 -4.21 -4.09 -25.78
N VAL A 71 -3.45 -4.87 -26.55
CA VAL A 71 -2.06 -5.24 -26.19
C VAL A 71 -1.18 -4.00 -26.10
N GLU A 72 -1.35 -3.05 -27.01
CA GLU A 72 -0.57 -1.81 -27.05
C GLU A 72 -0.86 -0.93 -25.83
N ASP A 73 -2.13 -0.79 -25.46
CA ASP A 73 -2.56 -0.11 -24.24
C ASP A 73 -2.00 -0.80 -22.99
N LEU A 74 -2.00 -2.13 -22.95
CA LEU A 74 -1.41 -2.92 -21.86
C LEU A 74 0.08 -2.62 -21.68
N LEU A 75 0.84 -2.56 -22.77
CA LEU A 75 2.27 -2.26 -22.75
C LEU A 75 2.54 -0.81 -22.33
N SER A 76 1.71 0.13 -22.79
CA SER A 76 1.80 1.55 -22.43
C SER A 76 1.57 1.75 -20.92
N LYS A 77 0.43 1.26 -20.40
CA LYS A 77 0.10 1.31 -18.96
C LYS A 77 1.13 0.62 -18.09
N ARG A 78 1.63 -0.55 -18.53
CA ARG A 78 2.72 -1.25 -17.84
C ARG A 78 3.98 -0.39 -17.77
N SER A 79 4.36 0.26 -18.86
CA SER A 79 5.56 1.11 -18.91
C SER A 79 5.43 2.29 -17.97
N ALA A 80 4.25 2.93 -17.92
CA ALA A 80 3.95 4.00 -16.98
C ALA A 80 4.04 3.52 -15.51
N ILE A 81 3.44 2.38 -15.19
CA ILE A 81 3.52 1.80 -13.84
C ILE A 81 4.98 1.48 -13.47
N ILE A 82 5.75 0.86 -14.37
CA ILE A 82 7.16 0.56 -14.11
C ILE A 82 7.96 1.84 -13.86
N GLN A 83 7.70 2.91 -14.63
CA GLN A 83 8.38 4.18 -14.45
C GLN A 83 8.14 4.75 -13.05
N ILE A 84 6.90 4.68 -12.55
CA ILE A 84 6.57 5.10 -11.19
C ILE A 84 7.26 4.20 -10.15
N LEU A 85 7.15 2.88 -10.30
CA LEU A 85 7.71 1.91 -9.35
C LEU A 85 9.25 1.93 -9.31
N SER A 86 9.90 2.33 -10.40
CA SER A 86 11.37 2.39 -10.52
C SER A 86 11.97 3.64 -9.87
N ALA A 87 11.15 4.55 -9.33
CA ALA A 87 11.64 5.75 -8.65
C ALA A 87 12.48 5.35 -7.41
N PRO A 88 13.75 5.82 -7.30
CA PRO A 88 14.64 5.42 -6.20
C PRO A 88 14.17 5.91 -4.83
N SER A 89 13.42 7.01 -4.80
CA SER A 89 12.78 7.56 -3.61
C SER A 89 11.53 6.79 -3.16
N GLY A 90 11.07 5.83 -3.95
CA GLY A 90 9.75 5.23 -3.80
C GLY A 90 8.63 6.15 -4.33
N PHE A 91 7.41 5.83 -3.95
CA PHE A 91 6.20 6.54 -4.35
C PHE A 91 5.22 6.65 -3.18
N THR A 92 4.28 7.59 -3.26
CA THR A 92 3.21 7.75 -2.27
C THR A 92 1.97 7.01 -2.75
N PHE A 93 1.42 6.16 -1.90
CA PHE A 93 0.18 5.42 -2.14
C PHE A 93 -0.93 5.95 -1.24
N GLY A 94 -1.89 6.63 -1.84
CA GLY A 94 -3.05 7.22 -1.16
C GLY A 94 -4.23 6.26 -1.11
N VAL A 95 -4.83 6.10 0.07
CA VAL A 95 -6.08 5.36 0.27
C VAL A 95 -7.16 6.31 0.78
N LYS A 96 -8.00 6.79 -0.14
CA LYS A 96 -9.05 7.77 0.19
C LYS A 96 -10.03 7.27 1.27
N LEU A 97 -10.31 5.95 1.29
CA LEU A 97 -11.24 5.35 2.25
C LEU A 97 -10.85 5.59 3.72
N PHE A 98 -9.55 5.71 4.01
CA PHE A 98 -9.07 5.93 5.38
C PHE A 98 -8.42 7.30 5.59
N GLY A 99 -8.31 8.12 4.54
CA GLY A 99 -7.51 9.35 4.59
C GLY A 99 -6.06 9.07 4.98
N ARG A 100 -5.44 8.02 4.42
CA ARG A 100 -4.05 7.63 4.74
C ARG A 100 -3.19 7.55 3.51
N GLU A 101 -1.97 8.05 3.65
CA GLU A 101 -0.93 7.98 2.63
C GLU A 101 0.26 7.14 3.09
N TYR A 102 0.67 6.20 2.27
CA TYR A 102 1.77 5.29 2.55
C TYR A 102 2.95 5.61 1.63
N HIS A 103 4.13 5.86 2.20
CA HIS A 103 5.36 5.98 1.42
C HIS A 103 5.96 4.60 1.21
N LEU A 104 5.85 4.11 -0.03
CA LEU A 104 6.17 2.73 -0.39
C LEU A 104 7.33 2.68 -1.38
N ARG A 105 8.13 1.62 -1.27
CA ARG A 105 9.17 1.27 -2.23
C ARG A 105 8.83 -0.06 -2.88
N TYR A 106 9.00 -0.14 -4.19
CA TYR A 106 8.87 -1.40 -4.92
C TYR A 106 10.04 -2.34 -4.61
N LEU A 107 9.75 -3.59 -4.28
CA LEU A 107 10.75 -4.64 -4.10
C LEU A 107 10.81 -5.52 -5.35
N ASP A 108 9.73 -6.24 -5.61
CA ASP A 108 9.63 -7.14 -6.77
C ASP A 108 8.18 -7.51 -7.10
N SER A 109 7.99 -8.05 -8.30
CA SER A 109 6.73 -8.63 -8.75
C SER A 109 7.02 -9.76 -9.72
N PRO A 110 7.17 -11.00 -9.21
CA PRO A 110 7.49 -12.16 -10.04
C PRO A 110 6.46 -12.39 -11.15
N SER A 111 5.18 -12.25 -10.81
CA SER A 111 4.04 -12.49 -11.72
C SER A 111 3.91 -11.42 -12.82
N PHE A 112 4.46 -10.23 -12.62
CA PHE A 112 4.39 -9.13 -13.60
C PHE A 112 5.39 -9.26 -14.75
N ARG A 113 6.29 -10.26 -14.68
CA ARG A 113 7.23 -10.58 -15.77
C ARG A 113 6.54 -11.29 -16.92
N ASN A 114 5.65 -12.22 -16.61
CA ASN A 114 4.92 -13.01 -17.58
C ASN A 114 3.50 -12.46 -17.68
N LEU A 115 3.33 -11.38 -18.45
CA LEU A 115 2.00 -10.92 -18.82
C LEU A 115 1.30 -12.06 -19.55
N THR A 116 0.38 -12.73 -18.87
CA THR A 116 -0.48 -13.72 -19.49
C THR A 116 -1.84 -13.05 -19.62
N PRO A 117 -2.04 -12.23 -20.67
CA PRO A 117 -3.29 -11.51 -20.83
C PRO A 117 -4.40 -12.53 -21.01
N ILE A 118 -5.39 -12.50 -20.11
CA ILE A 118 -6.58 -13.30 -20.29
C ILE A 118 -7.56 -12.42 -21.08
N ALA A 119 -7.92 -12.88 -22.28
CA ALA A 119 -8.90 -12.20 -23.11
C ALA A 119 -10.29 -12.40 -22.50
N THR A 120 -10.98 -11.29 -22.22
CA THR A 120 -12.38 -11.32 -21.82
C THR A 120 -13.29 -11.29 -23.03
N THR A 121 -14.54 -11.72 -22.84
CA THR A 121 -15.60 -11.72 -23.87
C THR A 121 -15.85 -10.33 -24.50
N ASN A 122 -15.42 -9.26 -23.83
CA ASN A 122 -15.60 -7.87 -24.27
C ASN A 122 -14.35 -7.28 -24.96
N GLY A 123 -13.34 -8.10 -25.29
CA GLY A 123 -12.11 -7.64 -25.95
C GLY A 123 -11.08 -6.98 -25.01
N LYS A 124 -11.42 -6.78 -23.73
CA LYS A 124 -10.47 -6.28 -22.73
C LYS A 124 -9.48 -7.36 -22.33
N GLN A 125 -8.25 -6.92 -22.08
CA GLN A 125 -7.16 -7.74 -21.57
C GLN A 125 -6.95 -7.44 -20.09
N TYR A 126 -6.74 -8.49 -19.31
CA TYR A 126 -6.35 -8.33 -17.91
C TYR A 126 -5.16 -9.21 -17.54
N CYS A 127 -4.33 -8.70 -16.63
CA CYS A 127 -3.23 -9.44 -16.01
C CYS A 127 -3.32 -9.33 -14.49
N GLU A 128 -3.37 -10.46 -13.79
CA GLU A 128 -3.27 -10.51 -12.33
C GLU A 128 -1.79 -10.63 -11.91
N PHE A 129 -1.37 -9.86 -10.92
CA PHE A 129 -0.02 -9.94 -10.37
C PHE A 129 0.04 -9.46 -8.92
N ALA A 130 1.02 -9.93 -8.17
CA ALA A 130 1.29 -9.47 -6.80
C ALA A 130 2.34 -8.35 -6.84
N LEU A 131 2.08 -7.23 -6.17
CA LEU A 131 3.02 -6.12 -6.02
C LEU A 131 3.68 -6.22 -4.65
N ASN A 132 4.96 -6.60 -4.59
CA ASN A 132 5.67 -6.61 -3.31
C ASN A 132 6.26 -5.23 -3.05
N LEU A 133 5.82 -4.63 -1.95
CA LEU A 133 6.14 -3.27 -1.54
C LEU A 133 6.72 -3.30 -0.13
N GLU A 134 7.59 -2.36 0.17
CA GLU A 134 8.13 -2.13 1.51
C GLU A 134 7.76 -0.73 1.97
N ASN A 135 7.36 -0.60 3.23
CA ASN A 135 7.20 0.70 3.84
C ASN A 135 8.57 1.35 4.07
N ASN A 136 8.80 2.53 3.50
CA ASN A 136 10.09 3.23 3.62
C ASN A 136 10.29 3.92 5.00
N PHE A 137 9.45 3.63 5.99
CA PHE A 137 9.47 4.21 7.34
C PHE A 137 9.39 5.73 7.41
N GLN A 138 9.08 6.42 6.31
CA GLN A 138 8.59 7.78 6.43
C GLN A 138 7.23 7.74 7.11
N PRO A 139 6.97 8.62 8.08
CA PRO A 139 5.70 8.64 8.78
C PRO A 139 4.56 8.68 7.76
N THR A 140 3.65 7.70 7.85
CA THR A 140 2.37 7.73 7.14
C THR A 140 1.72 9.05 7.52
N ASN A 141 1.64 9.97 6.56
CA ASN A 141 0.90 11.19 6.75
C ASN A 141 -0.57 10.80 6.92
N VAL A 142 -1.10 11.12 8.10
CA VAL A 142 -2.55 11.13 8.35
C VAL A 142 -2.99 12.56 8.09
N ASP A 143 -2.85 12.96 6.83
CA ASP A 143 -3.22 14.30 6.39
C ASP A 143 -4.73 14.33 6.18
N ALA A 144 -5.42 14.61 7.28
CA ALA A 144 -6.85 14.83 7.39
C ALA A 144 -7.78 13.61 7.29
N ILE A 145 -8.66 13.50 8.30
CA ILE A 145 -9.85 12.65 8.24
C ILE A 145 -10.99 13.50 7.70
N TRP A 146 -11.68 12.99 6.68
CA TRP A 146 -12.91 13.55 6.13
C TRP A 146 -14.08 13.18 7.03
N ILE A 147 -14.93 14.15 7.35
CA ILE A 147 -16.20 13.86 8.05
C ILE A 147 -17.29 13.67 7.00
N ALA A 148 -17.94 12.52 7.02
CA ALA A 148 -19.09 12.21 6.18
C ALA A 148 -20.30 11.84 7.04
N GLU A 149 -21.47 12.32 6.68
CA GLU A 149 -22.76 11.90 7.25
C GLU A 149 -23.55 11.15 6.17
N GLY A 150 -24.00 9.93 6.46
CA GLY A 150 -24.77 9.12 5.50
C GLY A 150 -24.03 8.74 4.20
N GLY A 151 -22.70 8.87 4.16
CA GLY A 151 -21.89 8.60 2.96
C GLY A 151 -21.70 9.80 2.03
N ALA A 152 -22.17 10.99 2.41
CA ALA A 152 -21.90 12.25 1.73
C ALA A 152 -20.88 13.10 2.51
N GLU A 153 -19.98 13.78 1.80
CA GLU A 153 -19.06 14.75 2.38
C GLU A 153 -19.84 15.91 3.02
N ILE A 154 -19.49 16.29 4.25
CA ILE A 154 -20.10 17.44 4.91
C ILE A 154 -19.42 18.72 4.40
N THR A 155 -20.20 19.60 3.79
CA THR A 155 -19.76 20.90 3.29
C THR A 155 -20.29 22.04 4.17
N THR A 156 -19.57 23.16 4.19
CA THR A 156 -20.06 24.41 4.78
C THR A 156 -21.15 25.04 3.89
N GLU A 157 -21.85 26.05 4.40
CA GLU A 157 -22.81 26.85 3.61
C GLU A 157 -22.15 27.55 2.40
N SER A 158 -20.81 27.66 2.40
CA SER A 158 -20.02 28.22 1.30
C SER A 158 -19.57 27.17 0.28
N GLY A 159 -19.88 25.89 0.49
CA GLY A 159 -19.47 24.78 -0.38
C GLY A 159 -18.07 24.23 -0.10
N ASP A 160 -17.42 24.64 0.99
CA ASP A 160 -16.10 24.16 1.35
C ASP A 160 -16.18 22.84 2.11
N ASN A 161 -15.30 21.89 1.78
CA ASN A 161 -15.17 20.63 2.50
C ASN A 161 -14.59 20.87 3.91
N ILE A 162 -15.09 20.13 4.90
CA ILE A 162 -14.59 20.18 6.28
C ILE A 162 -13.59 19.04 6.51
N TRP A 163 -12.44 19.39 7.10
CA TRP A 163 -11.31 18.49 7.30
C TRP A 163 -10.85 18.53 8.76
N VAL A 164 -10.52 17.37 9.34
CA VAL A 164 -9.91 17.30 10.68
C VAL A 164 -8.46 16.86 10.56
N THR A 165 -7.53 17.77 10.82
CA THR A 165 -6.09 17.47 10.89
C THR A 165 -5.72 16.99 12.28
N ILE A 166 -5.21 15.76 12.42
CA ILE A 166 -4.70 15.25 13.69
C ILE A 166 -3.23 15.66 13.83
N LYS A 167 -2.94 16.60 14.71
CA LYS A 167 -1.55 16.92 15.09
C LYS A 167 -1.06 15.96 16.16
N ARG A 168 0.02 15.22 15.90
CA ARG A 168 0.72 14.45 16.95
C ARG A 168 1.47 15.43 17.87
N VAL A 169 1.17 15.37 19.16
CA VAL A 169 2.03 15.96 20.20
C VAL A 169 3.19 14.98 20.41
N GLN A 170 4.42 15.42 20.14
CA GLN A 170 5.61 14.67 20.54
C GLN A 170 5.75 14.84 22.06
N TYR A 171 5.80 13.72 22.79
CA TYR A 171 6.16 13.65 24.21
C TYR A 171 7.61 13.20 24.34
#